data_AF-A3J5P7-F1
#
_entry.id   AF-A3J5P7-F1
#
_cell.length_a   1.000
_cell.length_b   1.000
_cell.length_c   1.000
_cell.angle_alpha   90.00
_cell.angle_beta   90.00
_cell.angle_gamma   90.00
#
_symmetry.space_group_name_H-M   'P 1'
#
loop_
_entity.id
_entity.type
_entity.pdbx_description
1 polymer ?
#
loop_
_entity_poly.entity_id
_entity_poly.type
_entity_poly.pdbx_seq_one_letter_code
_entity_poly.pdbx_strand_id
1 'polypeptide(L)' 'MPKIHEHDNKQPQAFGIFIEDRIVLLYTYEADLGDGWEDTEVHNDPQTVREKALKMGANIINYVFKN' A
#
# COMPACT_ATOMS: atom_id res chain seq x y z
N MET A 1 2.82 2.70 7.02
CA MET A 1 2.14 2.65 5.70
C MET A 1 2.55 3.88 4.93
N PRO A 2 3.06 3.77 3.69
CA PRO A 2 3.34 4.98 2.90
C PRO A 2 2.02 5.63 2.46
N LYS A 3 1.97 6.96 2.47
CA LYS A 3 0.93 7.75 1.80
C LYS A 3 1.45 8.08 0.41
N ILE A 4 0.70 7.71 -0.61
CA ILE A 4 1.08 7.91 -2.01
C ILE A 4 0.44 9.18 -2.54
N HIS A 5 -0.85 9.34 -2.31
CA HIS A 5 -1.61 10.52 -2.71
C HIS A 5 -2.36 11.17 -1.54
N GLU A 6 -2.70 12.45 -1.65
CA GLU A 6 -3.46 13.19 -0.63
C GLU A 6 -4.92 13.36 -1.05
N HIS A 7 -5.85 12.78 -0.27
CA HIS A 7 -7.29 12.94 -0.48
C HIS A 7 -7.94 13.70 0.68
N ASP A 8 -7.95 13.12 1.90
CA ASP A 8 -8.74 13.67 3.02
C ASP A 8 -7.89 14.30 4.14
N ASN A 9 -6.59 14.55 3.92
CA ASN A 9 -5.66 15.05 4.95
C ASN A 9 -5.56 14.16 6.21
N LYS A 10 -5.94 12.88 6.10
CA LYS A 10 -5.82 11.89 7.17
C LYS A 10 -4.52 11.10 7.04
N GLN A 11 -4.07 10.56 8.17
CA GLN A 11 -2.85 9.75 8.23
C GLN A 11 -3.08 8.37 7.56
N PRO A 12 -2.08 7.84 6.83
CA PRO A 12 -2.19 6.53 6.20
C PRO A 12 -2.16 5.42 7.27
N GLN A 13 -3.10 4.50 7.20
CA GLN A 13 -3.22 3.39 8.15
C GLN A 13 -3.39 2.06 7.41
N ALA A 14 -3.14 0.97 8.12
CA ALA A 14 -3.54 -0.35 7.67
C ALA A 14 -4.19 -1.13 8.81
N PHE A 15 -5.28 -1.80 8.46
CA PHE A 15 -6.06 -2.65 9.33
C PHE A 15 -5.97 -4.08 8.81
N GLY A 16 -5.81 -5.03 9.73
CA GLY A 16 -5.70 -6.44 9.41
C GLY A 16 -6.80 -7.25 10.10
N ILE A 17 -7.39 -8.20 9.38
CA ILE A 17 -8.13 -9.30 9.99
C ILE A 17 -7.20 -10.50 10.07
N PHE A 18 -7.15 -11.11 11.26
CA PHE A 18 -6.28 -12.24 11.56
C PHE A 18 -7.12 -13.49 11.82
N ILE A 19 -6.71 -14.62 11.24
CA ILE A 19 -7.19 -15.97 11.58
C ILE A 19 -5.95 -16.79 11.92
N GLU A 20 -5.90 -17.34 13.13
CA GLU A 20 -4.76 -18.15 13.60
C GLU A 20 -3.41 -17.44 13.39
N ASP A 21 -3.35 -16.16 13.80
CA ASP A 21 -2.18 -15.27 13.66
C ASP A 21 -1.74 -14.95 12.21
N ARG A 22 -2.49 -15.40 11.20
CA ARG A 22 -2.27 -15.07 9.79
C ARG A 22 -3.18 -13.93 9.35
N ILE A 23 -2.62 -12.92 8.68
CA ILE A 23 -3.39 -11.86 8.03
C ILE A 23 -4.12 -12.46 6.83
N VAL A 24 -5.45 -12.46 6.89
CA VAL A 24 -6.32 -12.94 5.79
C VAL A 24 -6.96 -11.80 5.02
N LEU A 25 -7.02 -10.60 5.60
CA LEU A 25 -7.46 -9.38 4.95
C LEU A 25 -6.58 -8.23 5.41
N LEU A 26 -6.06 -7.46 4.46
CA LEU A 26 -5.36 -6.20 4.70
C LEU A 26 -6.15 -5.07 4.05
N TYR A 27 -6.66 -4.16 4.86
CA TYR A 27 -7.31 -2.95 4.40
C TYR A 27 -6.39 -1.76 4.61
N THR A 28 -6.01 -1.10 3.52
CA THR A 28 -5.18 0.11 3.55
C THR A 28 -6.07 1.33 3.46
N TYR A 29 -6.04 2.16 4.51
CA TYR A 29 -6.86 3.36 4.63
C TYR A 29 -5.99 4.59 4.38
N GLU A 30 -6.44 5.51 3.52
CA GLU A 30 -5.78 6.81 3.26
C GLU A 30 -4.32 6.70 2.78
N ALA A 31 -3.97 5.57 2.17
CA ALA A 31 -2.62 5.23 1.73
C ALA A 31 -2.45 5.27 0.20
N ASP A 32 -3.48 4.87 -0.54
CA ASP A 32 -3.57 4.90 -2.00
C ASP A 32 -2.39 4.21 -2.69
N LEU A 33 -2.07 3.00 -2.22
CA LEU A 33 -0.96 2.22 -2.78
C LEU A 33 -1.12 1.97 -4.29
N GLY A 34 -2.36 1.89 -4.78
CA GLY A 34 -2.70 1.67 -6.19
C GLY A 34 -2.11 2.75 -7.11
N ASP A 35 -2.24 4.02 -6.73
CA ASP A 35 -1.74 5.17 -7.51
C ASP A 35 -0.24 5.05 -7.80
N GLY A 36 0.52 4.46 -6.86
CA GLY A 36 1.95 4.24 -7.00
C GLY A 36 2.32 2.97 -7.78
N TRP A 37 1.36 2.08 -8.03
CA TRP A 37 1.52 0.85 -8.81
C TRP A 37 1.14 1.02 -10.28
N GLU A 38 0.31 2.01 -10.58
CA GLU A 38 -0.12 2.33 -11.93
C GLU A 38 1.01 2.97 -12.76
N ASP A 39 0.74 3.11 -14.06
CA ASP A 39 1.63 3.82 -14.98
C ASP A 39 1.79 5.28 -14.54
N THR A 40 3.02 5.79 -14.67
CA THR A 40 3.40 7.13 -14.16
C THR A 40 2.47 8.23 -14.69
N GLU A 41 1.96 8.08 -15.91
CA GLU A 41 1.12 9.07 -16.59
C GLU A 41 -0.28 9.25 -15.98
N VAL A 42 -0.77 8.29 -15.18
CA VAL A 42 -2.11 8.35 -14.58
C VAL A 42 -2.15 9.37 -13.44
N HIS A 43 -1.22 9.27 -12.49
CA HIS A 43 -1.18 10.12 -11.28
C HIS A 43 0.00 11.11 -11.26
N ASN A 44 1.04 10.88 -12.07
CA ASN A 44 2.26 11.69 -12.12
C ASN A 44 2.96 11.85 -10.75
N ASP A 45 2.81 10.86 -9.87
CA ASP A 45 3.48 10.85 -8.57
C ASP A 45 5.01 10.76 -8.73
N PRO A 46 5.79 11.43 -7.85
CA PRO A 46 7.25 11.35 -7.88
C PRO A 46 7.75 9.90 -7.80
N GLN A 47 8.83 9.58 -8.52
CA GLN A 47 9.42 8.23 -8.53
C GLN A 47 9.67 7.68 -7.11
N THR A 48 10.17 8.50 -6.20
CA THR A 48 10.46 8.09 -4.82
C THR A 48 9.22 7.74 -4.00
N VAL A 49 8.05 8.27 -4.37
CA VAL A 49 6.75 7.93 -3.77
C VAL A 49 6.26 6.60 -4.37
N ARG A 50 6.32 6.45 -5.69
CA ARG A 50 5.98 5.20 -6.39
C ARG A 50 6.81 4.02 -5.92
N GLU A 51 8.12 4.21 -5.73
CA GLU A 51 9.01 3.17 -5.17
C GLU A 51 8.58 2.69 -3.79
N LYS A 52 8.05 3.58 -2.92
CA LYS A 52 7.51 3.19 -1.62
C LYS A 52 6.24 2.35 -1.78
N ALA A 53 5.35 2.72 -2.71
CA ALA A 53 4.15 1.96 -3.02
C ALA A 53 4.51 0.55 -3.51
N LEU A 54 5.37 0.47 -4.53
CA LEU A 54 5.82 -0.79 -5.13
C LEU A 54 6.50 -1.70 -4.10
N LYS A 55 7.36 -1.14 -3.24
CA LYS A 55 7.98 -1.89 -2.15
C LYS A 55 6.97 -2.42 -1.15
N MET A 56 5.94 -1.64 -0.80
CA MET A 56 4.86 -2.10 0.06
C MET A 56 4.06 -3.24 -0.59
N GLY A 57 3.74 -3.12 -1.89
CA GLY A 57 3.09 -4.19 -2.67
C GLY A 57 3.92 -5.48 -2.70
N ALA A 58 5.22 -5.36 -2.98
CA ALA A 58 6.15 -6.49 -2.94
C ALA A 58 6.21 -7.15 -1.55
N ASN A 59 6.18 -6.37 -0.47
CA ASN A 59 6.14 -6.89 0.90
C ASN A 59 4.84 -7.66 1.18
N ILE A 60 3.68 -7.17 0.72
CA ILE A 60 2.38 -7.85 0.88
C ILE A 60 2.41 -9.20 0.14
N ILE A 61 2.87 -9.22 -1.11
CA ILE A 61 3.01 -10.45 -1.88
C ILE A 61 3.99 -11.42 -1.20
N ASN A 62 5.16 -10.92 -0.76
CA ASN A 62 6.14 -11.72 -0.05
C ASN A 62 5.59 -12.30 1.26
N TYR A 63 4.76 -11.56 1.99
CA TYR A 63 4.08 -12.06 3.17
C TYR A 63 3.15 -13.24 2.81
N VAL A 64 2.30 -13.08 1.81
CA VAL A 64 1.32 -14.11 1.39
C VAL A 64 1.99 -15.45 1.02
N PHE A 65 3.15 -15.40 0.35
CA PHE A 65 3.81 -16.60 -0.17
C PHE A 65 4.91 -17.19 0.70
N LYS A 66 5.44 -16.46 1.68
CA LYS A 66 6.59 -16.92 2.48
C LYS A 66 6.39 -16.90 4.00
N ASN A 67 5.28 -16.35 4.48
CA ASN A 67 4.85 -16.41 5.88
C ASN A 67 3.45 -17.02 5.97
#